data_AF-A0A529ZF76-F1
#
_entry.id   AF-A0A529ZF76-F1
#
_cell.length_a   1.000
_cell.length_b   1.000
_cell.length_c   1.000
_cell.angle_alpha   90.00
_cell.angle_beta   90.00
_cell.angle_gamma   90.00
#
_symmetry.space_group_name_H-M   'P 1'
#
loop_
_entity.id
_entity.type
_entity.pdbx_description
1 polymer ?
#
loop_
_entity_poly.entity_id
_entity_poly.type
_entity_poly.pdbx_seq_one_letter_code
_entity_poly.pdbx_strand_id
1 'polypeptide(L)'
;MSGRTERGATERGFSKYSLAFLLLAIFSLILTTPTRAAAIDDQFQAWLRTDLWPEAKSKGISKKTFDEAFLGVKPNLKLPGLVLPGEKPTTPEKQHQAEFGPPANYFAEKIIRAVTTGGRARESANSR
;
A
#
# COMPACT_ATOMS: atom_id res chain seq x y z
N MET A 1 2.44 -73.09 -40.62
CA MET A 1 2.14 -73.08 -39.17
C MET A 1 3.31 -72.37 -38.51
N SER A 2 3.21 -71.33 -37.70
CA SER A 2 2.12 -70.78 -36.90
C SER A 2 2.41 -69.29 -36.69
N GLY A 3 1.47 -68.41 -37.05
CA GLY A 3 1.50 -67.01 -36.65
C GLY A 3 0.80 -66.87 -35.31
N ARG A 4 1.44 -66.20 -34.35
CA ARG A 4 0.79 -65.75 -33.11
C ARG A 4 1.19 -64.31 -32.86
N THR A 5 0.31 -63.38 -33.23
CA THR A 5 0.35 -61.98 -32.80
C THR A 5 -0.74 -61.77 -31.76
N GLU A 6 -0.37 -61.80 -30.49
CA GLU A 6 -1.19 -61.23 -29.41
C GLU A 6 -0.40 -60.09 -28.76
N ARG A 7 -0.83 -58.84 -29.01
CA ARG A 7 -0.67 -57.68 -28.13
C ARG A 7 -1.42 -56.51 -28.75
N GLY A 8 -2.50 -56.05 -28.13
CA GLY A 8 -3.23 -54.90 -28.65
C GLY A 8 -4.55 -54.55 -27.96
N ALA A 9 -4.65 -54.65 -26.63
CA ALA A 9 -5.89 -54.29 -25.95
C ALA A 9 -5.70 -53.35 -24.73
N THR A 10 -4.59 -53.42 -24.00
CA THR A 10 -4.49 -52.74 -22.69
C THR A 10 -4.00 -51.30 -22.74
N GLU A 11 -3.34 -50.85 -23.82
CA GLU A 11 -2.66 -49.53 -23.86
C GLU A 11 -3.60 -48.34 -24.16
N ARG A 12 -4.79 -48.61 -24.73
CA ARG A 12 -5.70 -47.53 -25.18
C ARG A 12 -6.42 -46.79 -24.05
N GLY A 13 -6.55 -47.40 -22.87
CA GLY A 13 -7.20 -46.77 -21.70
C GLY A 13 -6.28 -45.79 -20.96
N PHE A 14 -5.06 -46.23 -20.67
CA PHE A 14 -4.04 -45.39 -20.02
C PHE A 14 -3.67 -44.16 -20.86
N SER A 15 -3.56 -44.32 -22.17
CA SER A 15 -3.27 -43.21 -23.09
C SER A 15 -4.32 -42.08 -23.05
N LYS A 16 -5.61 -42.41 -22.90
CA LYS A 16 -6.70 -41.41 -22.85
C LYS A 16 -6.69 -40.60 -21.56
N TYR A 17 -6.45 -41.25 -20.42
CA TYR A 17 -6.34 -40.55 -19.14
C TYR A 17 -5.07 -39.69 -19.08
N SER A 18 -3.95 -40.19 -19.62
CA SER A 18 -2.73 -39.38 -19.76
C SER A 18 -2.94 -38.17 -20.67
N LEU A 19 -3.68 -38.31 -21.76
CA LEU A 19 -4.02 -37.18 -22.64
C LEU A 19 -4.96 -36.17 -21.95
N ALA A 20 -5.95 -36.64 -21.19
CA ALA A 20 -6.85 -35.77 -20.43
C ALA A 20 -6.10 -35.02 -19.31
N PHE A 21 -5.20 -35.69 -18.59
CA PHE A 21 -4.33 -35.05 -17.59
C PHE A 21 -3.39 -34.02 -18.23
N LEU A 22 -2.81 -34.34 -19.38
CA LEU A 22 -1.96 -33.42 -20.13
C LEU A 22 -2.75 -32.17 -20.56
N LEU A 23 -3.96 -32.36 -21.09
CA LEU A 23 -4.83 -31.26 -21.51
C LEU A 23 -5.26 -30.39 -20.32
N LEU A 24 -5.56 -30.99 -19.17
CA LEU A 24 -5.92 -30.26 -17.94
C LEU A 24 -4.73 -29.48 -17.36
N ALA A 25 -3.53 -30.05 -17.43
CA ALA A 25 -2.29 -29.37 -17.02
C ALA A 25 -1.96 -28.20 -17.95
N ILE A 26 -2.11 -28.38 -19.27
CA ILE A 26 -1.94 -27.31 -20.26
C ILE A 26 -3.00 -26.22 -20.05
N PHE A 27 -4.25 -26.58 -19.78
CA PHE A 27 -5.31 -25.62 -19.49
C PHE A 27 -5.02 -24.81 -18.22
N SER A 28 -4.51 -25.47 -17.17
CA SER A 28 -4.11 -24.80 -15.92
C SER A 28 -2.93 -23.84 -16.12
N LEU A 29 -2.02 -24.15 -17.05
CA LEU A 29 -0.90 -23.27 -17.42
C LEU A 29 -1.33 -22.08 -18.28
N ILE A 30 -2.42 -22.21 -19.06
CA ILE A 30 -2.98 -21.10 -19.84
C ILE A 30 -3.74 -20.10 -18.94
N LEU A 31 -4.28 -20.56 -17.79
CA LEU A 31 -5.00 -19.72 -16.84
C LEU A 31 -4.08 -18.88 -15.92
N THR A 32 -2.77 -19.11 -15.91
CA THR A 32 -1.85 -18.27 -15.13
C THR A 32 -1.63 -16.94 -15.83
N THR A 33 -2.43 -15.94 -15.47
CA THR A 33 -2.15 -14.55 -15.84
C THR A 33 -1.01 -14.02 -14.97
N PRO A 34 -0.03 -13.30 -15.55
CA PRO A 34 1.02 -12.69 -14.76
C PRO A 34 0.39 -11.61 -13.86
N THR A 35 0.41 -11.84 -12.55
CA THR A 35 0.00 -10.81 -11.59
C THR A 35 1.07 -9.71 -11.57
N ARG A 36 0.74 -8.56 -12.15
CA ARG A 36 1.54 -7.34 -12.00
C ARG A 36 1.08 -6.63 -10.73
N ALA A 37 2.03 -6.11 -9.95
CA ALA A 37 1.69 -5.22 -8.86
C ALA A 37 0.86 -4.04 -9.42
N ALA A 38 -0.31 -3.81 -8.84
CA ALA A 38 -1.16 -2.68 -9.21
C ALA A 38 -0.41 -1.37 -8.97
N ALA A 39 -0.70 -0.32 -9.73
CA ALA A 39 -0.10 0.98 -9.49
C ALA A 39 -0.41 1.43 -8.05
N ILE A 40 0.48 2.22 -7.44
CA ILE A 40 0.27 2.70 -6.05
C ILE A 40 -1.08 3.44 -5.92
N ASP A 41 -1.47 4.17 -6.96
CA ASP A 41 -2.78 4.83 -7.04
C ASP A 41 -3.93 3.81 -6.97
N ASP A 42 -3.83 2.67 -7.65
CA ASP A 42 -4.86 1.62 -7.61
C ASP A 42 -4.93 0.95 -6.24
N GLN A 43 -3.78 0.70 -5.61
CA GLN A 43 -3.68 0.15 -4.25
C GLN A 43 -4.30 1.11 -3.24
N PHE A 44 -4.04 2.40 -3.36
CA PHE A 44 -4.65 3.44 -2.54
C PHE A 44 -6.17 3.48 -2.71
N GLN A 45 -6.65 3.43 -3.95
CA GLN A 45 -8.10 3.39 -4.23
C GLN A 45 -8.76 2.11 -3.71
N ALA A 46 -8.07 0.98 -3.75
CA ALA A 46 -8.54 -0.26 -3.14
C ALA A 46 -8.67 -0.09 -1.62
N TRP A 47 -7.60 0.35 -0.96
CA TRP A 47 -7.58 0.59 0.49
C TRP A 47 -8.69 1.56 0.95
N LEU A 48 -8.95 2.65 0.21
CA LEU A 48 -10.06 3.55 0.51
C LEU A 48 -11.40 2.82 0.56
N ARG A 49 -11.63 1.85 -0.34
CA ARG A 49 -12.91 1.12 -0.42
C ARG A 49 -12.99 -0.04 0.58
N THR A 50 -11.90 -0.77 0.76
CA THR A 50 -11.89 -2.03 1.50
C THR A 50 -11.60 -1.87 2.98
N ASP A 51 -10.83 -0.84 3.34
CA ASP A 51 -10.34 -0.65 4.70
C ASP A 51 -10.90 0.63 5.31
N LEU A 52 -10.64 1.78 4.67
CA LEU A 52 -10.99 3.07 5.26
C LEU A 52 -12.49 3.34 5.26
N TRP A 53 -13.19 3.05 4.15
CA TRP A 53 -14.63 3.30 4.06
C TRP A 53 -15.45 2.54 5.13
N PRO A 54 -15.26 1.23 5.35
CA PRO A 54 -15.94 0.52 6.43
C PRO A 54 -15.72 1.14 7.82
N GLU A 55 -14.50 1.59 8.11
CA GLU A 55 -14.18 2.26 9.38
C GLU A 55 -14.83 3.65 9.48
N ALA A 56 -14.79 4.44 8.42
CA ALA A 56 -15.45 5.75 8.37
C ALA A 56 -16.97 5.61 8.56
N LYS A 57 -17.57 4.62 7.88
CA LYS A 57 -18.99 4.31 8.00
C LYS A 57 -19.37 3.89 9.42
N SER A 58 -18.56 3.07 10.09
CA SER A 58 -18.83 2.64 11.48
C SER A 58 -18.78 3.79 12.49
N LYS A 59 -18.02 4.85 12.16
CA LYS A 59 -17.94 6.11 12.92
C LYS A 59 -19.04 7.14 12.54
N GLY A 60 -19.99 6.76 11.69
CA GLY A 60 -21.13 7.61 11.33
C GLY A 60 -20.86 8.61 10.19
N ILE A 61 -19.75 8.49 9.47
CA ILE A 61 -19.47 9.35 8.31
C ILE A 61 -20.38 8.95 7.14
N SER A 62 -21.05 9.94 6.54
CA SER A 62 -21.90 9.70 5.36
C SER A 62 -21.06 9.36 4.13
N LYS A 63 -21.61 8.56 3.20
CA LYS A 63 -20.93 8.25 1.94
C LYS A 63 -20.65 9.51 1.12
N LYS A 64 -21.58 10.47 1.11
CA LYS A 64 -21.41 11.77 0.43
C LYS A 64 -20.19 12.53 0.96
N THR A 65 -20.08 12.68 2.29
CA THR A 65 -18.94 13.36 2.91
C THR A 65 -17.62 12.64 2.62
N PHE A 66 -17.61 11.31 2.69
CA PHE A 66 -16.43 10.52 2.35
C PHE A 66 -16.00 10.73 0.90
N ASP A 67 -16.94 10.65 -0.05
CA ASP A 67 -16.64 10.82 -1.47
C ASP A 67 -16.16 12.22 -1.81
N GLU A 68 -16.78 13.25 -1.23
CA GLU A 68 -16.34 14.64 -1.37
C GLU A 68 -14.93 14.85 -0.80
N ALA A 69 -14.63 14.24 0.34
CA ALA A 69 -13.31 14.36 0.98
C ALA A 69 -12.20 13.68 0.19
N PHE A 70 -12.50 12.61 -0.55
CA PHE A 70 -11.52 11.85 -1.34
C PHE A 70 -11.55 12.16 -2.85
N LEU A 71 -12.39 13.09 -3.29
CA LEU A 71 -12.48 13.48 -4.69
C LEU A 71 -11.14 14.08 -5.17
N GLY A 72 -10.48 13.40 -6.12
CA GLY A 72 -9.20 13.85 -6.68
C GLY A 72 -7.99 13.69 -5.76
N VAL A 73 -8.16 13.11 -4.56
CA VAL A 73 -7.06 12.85 -3.63
C VAL A 73 -6.15 11.76 -4.19
N LYS A 74 -4.84 12.01 -4.12
CA LYS A 74 -3.79 11.06 -4.50
C LYS A 74 -2.75 10.92 -3.39
N PRO A 75 -2.09 9.75 -3.29
CA PRO A 75 -0.95 9.59 -2.38
C PRO A 75 0.15 10.61 -2.67
N ASN A 76 0.65 11.28 -1.63
CA ASN A 76 1.84 12.12 -1.74
C ASN A 76 3.10 11.26 -1.63
N LEU A 77 3.68 10.87 -2.76
CA LEU A 77 4.88 10.01 -2.81
C LEU A 77 6.20 10.76 -2.53
N LYS A 78 6.13 12.05 -2.18
CA LYS A 78 7.32 12.90 -1.91
C LYS A 78 7.57 13.11 -0.41
N LEU A 79 6.85 12.39 0.46
CA LEU A 79 7.01 12.54 1.90
C LEU A 79 8.39 12.01 2.34
N PRO A 80 9.14 12.76 3.16
CA PRO A 80 10.43 12.31 3.67
C PRO A 80 10.23 11.07 4.57
N GLY A 81 11.07 10.06 4.39
CA GLY A 81 10.98 8.80 5.14
C GLY A 81 9.84 7.87 4.72
N LEU A 82 9.16 8.16 3.59
CA LEU A 82 8.18 7.25 3.02
C LEU A 82 8.87 5.98 2.50
N VAL A 83 8.38 4.83 2.92
CA VAL A 83 8.82 3.52 2.41
C VAL A 83 7.76 3.03 1.42
N LEU A 84 8.12 2.90 0.14
CA LEU A 84 7.20 2.38 -0.87
C LEU A 84 7.08 0.85 -0.79
N PRO A 85 5.99 0.25 -1.30
CA PRO A 85 5.88 -1.20 -1.40
C PRO A 85 7.08 -1.81 -2.15
N GLY A 86 7.80 -2.71 -1.50
CA GLY A 86 9.01 -3.34 -2.04
C GLY A 86 10.32 -2.59 -1.78
N GLU A 87 10.26 -1.41 -1.17
CA GLU A 87 11.43 -0.64 -0.76
C GLU A 87 11.90 -1.09 0.64
N LYS A 88 13.22 -1.14 0.85
CA LYS A 88 13.78 -1.40 2.18
C LYS A 88 13.84 -0.08 2.95
N PRO A 89 13.40 -0.03 4.21
CA PRO A 89 13.51 1.18 5.03
C PRO A 89 14.96 1.66 5.08
N THR A 90 15.20 2.88 4.61
CA THR A 90 16.49 3.55 4.79
C THR A 90 16.42 4.31 6.11
N THR A 91 16.85 3.68 7.20
CA THR A 91 17.10 4.40 8.44
C THR A 91 18.19 5.43 8.21
N PRO A 92 18.01 6.70 8.63
CA PRO A 92 19.08 7.69 8.58
C PRO A 92 20.30 7.15 9.33
N GLU A 93 21.44 7.06 8.64
CA GLU A 93 22.69 6.52 9.19
C GLU A 93 23.20 7.31 10.40
N LYS A 94 22.83 8.60 10.46
CA LYS A 94 22.99 9.46 11.64
C LYS A 94 21.63 9.77 12.26
N GLN A 95 21.35 9.13 13.39
CA GLN A 95 20.26 9.52 14.28
C GLN A 95 20.65 10.83 14.99
N HIS A 96 20.30 11.96 14.39
CA HIS A 96 20.39 13.26 15.06
C HIS A 96 19.04 13.52 15.71
N GLN A 97 18.86 13.06 16.94
CA GLN A 97 17.68 13.45 17.70
C GLN A 97 17.80 14.94 17.99
N ALA A 98 16.98 15.74 17.31
CA ALA A 98 16.98 17.20 17.41
C ALA A 98 16.75 17.69 18.85
N GLU A 99 16.22 16.82 19.72
CA GLU A 99 15.95 17.06 21.13
C GLU A 99 17.21 17.05 22.02
N PHE A 100 18.33 16.46 21.58
CA PHE A 100 19.58 16.40 22.37
C PHE A 100 20.58 17.53 22.06
N GLY A 101 20.08 18.69 21.62
CA GLY A 101 20.89 19.89 21.49
C GLY A 101 21.09 20.62 22.83
N PRO A 102 22.06 21.56 22.93
CA PRO A 102 22.18 22.41 24.11
C PRO A 102 20.88 23.17 24.37
N PRO A 103 20.31 23.11 25.60
CA PRO A 103 19.01 23.70 25.89
C PRO A 103 18.98 25.23 25.72
N ALA A 104 20.14 25.88 25.79
CA ALA A 104 20.29 27.32 25.57
C ALA A 104 19.72 27.80 24.22
N ASN A 105 19.71 26.95 23.20
CA ASN A 105 19.17 27.30 21.87
C ASN A 105 17.65 27.53 21.89
N TYR A 106 16.90 26.89 22.81
CA TYR A 106 15.47 27.17 22.99
C TYR A 106 15.21 28.56 23.57
N PHE A 107 16.15 29.07 24.37
CA PHE A 107 16.04 30.38 25.05
C PHE A 107 16.77 31.50 24.32
N ALA A 108 17.18 31.29 23.06
CA ALA A 108 17.82 32.34 22.28
C ALA A 108 16.93 33.60 22.23
N GLU A 109 17.52 34.75 22.54
CA GLU A 109 16.80 36.03 22.66
C GLU A 109 15.92 36.34 21.44
N LYS A 110 16.40 36.02 20.24
CA LYS A 110 15.65 36.18 18.99
C LYS A 110 14.33 35.40 18.96
N ILE A 111 14.27 34.23 19.61
CA ILE A 111 13.07 33.38 19.70
C ILE A 111 12.13 33.97 20.74
N ILE A 112 12.62 34.17 21.97
CA ILE A 112 11.82 34.65 23.11
C ILE A 112 11.22 36.02 22.79
N ARG A 113 12.01 36.98 22.33
CA ARG A 113 11.53 38.32 21.99
C ARG A 113 10.46 38.32 20.91
N ALA A 114 10.60 37.47 19.88
CA ALA A 114 9.63 37.36 18.79
C ALA A 114 8.28 36.82 19.31
N VAL A 115 8.30 35.73 20.08
CA VAL A 115 7.06 35.15 20.64
C VAL A 115 6.40 36.06 21.67
N THR A 116 7.18 36.73 22.54
CA THR A 116 6.61 37.66 23.53
C THR A 116 6.02 38.90 22.85
N THR A 117 6.68 39.43 21.81
CA THR A 117 6.14 40.57 21.05
C THR A 117 4.84 40.19 20.33
N GLY A 118 4.82 39.04 19.66
CA GLY A 118 3.62 38.53 19.01
C GLY A 118 2.49 38.21 20.00
N GLY A 119 2.83 37.77 21.21
CA GLY A 119 1.89 37.54 22.30
C GLY A 119 1.26 38.84 22.81
N ARG A 120 2.08 39.85 23.13
CA ARG A 120 1.59 41.18 23.54
C ARG A 120 0.70 41.83 22.49
N ALA A 121 1.08 41.74 21.20
CA ALA A 121 0.26 42.29 20.12
C ALA A 121 -1.12 41.61 20.02
N ARG A 122 -1.19 40.29 20.27
CA ARG A 122 -2.46 39.55 20.29
C ARG A 122 -3.26 39.86 21.55
N GLU A 123 -2.61 39.98 22.70
CA GLU A 123 -3.26 40.36 23.96
C GLU A 123 -3.88 41.74 23.83
N SER A 124 -3.14 42.74 23.33
CA SER A 124 -3.68 44.09 23.10
C SER A 124 -4.80 44.13 22.06
N ALA A 125 -4.76 43.25 21.05
CA ALA A 125 -5.79 43.20 20.01
C ALA A 125 -7.07 42.47 20.44
N ASN A 126 -7.00 41.65 21.49
CA ASN A 126 -8.12 40.81 21.96
C ASN A 126 -8.55 41.14 23.41
N SER A 127 -7.90 42.10 24.08
CA SER A 127 -8.37 42.61 25.36
C SER A 127 -9.67 43.39 25.13
N ARG A 128 -10.73 42.94 25.81
CA ARG A 128 -12.05 43.57 25.83
C ARG A 128 -12.12 44.60 26.94
#